data_AF-A0A2J8IV46-F1
#
_entry.id   AF-A0A2J8IV46-F1
#
_cell.length_a   1.000
_cell.length_b   1.000
_cell.length_c   1.000
_cell.angle_alpha   90.00
_cell.angle_beta   90.00
_cell.angle_gamma   90.00
#
_symmetry.space_group_name_H-M   'P 1'
#
loop_
_entity.id
_entity.type
_entity.pdbx_description
1 polymer ?
#
loop_
_entity_poly.entity_id
_entity_poly.type
_entity_poly.pdbx_seq_one_letter_code
_entity_poly.pdbx_strand_id
1 'polypeptide(L)' 'VVEVEEGEVNGQELCIASHSIARISFAKEPHVEQITRKFRLNSEGKLEQTVSMATTTQPMTQHLHVTYKKVTP' A
#
# COMPACT_ATOMS: atom_id res chain seq x y z
N VAL A 1 -11.89 -6.55 0.60
CA VAL A 1 -11.78 -5.28 -0.13
C VAL A 1 -11.15 -5.61 -1.47
N VAL A 2 -11.56 -4.93 -2.54
CA VAL A 2 -10.88 -4.96 -3.83
C VAL A 2 -10.37 -3.55 -4.09
N GLU A 3 -9.14 -3.41 -4.58
CA GLU A 3 -8.48 -2.13 -4.81
C GLU A 3 -7.95 -2.07 -6.24
N VAL A 4 -8.09 -0.91 -6.87
CA VAL A 4 -7.36 -0.52 -8.07
C VAL A 4 -6.41 0.58 -7.65
N GLU A 5 -5.11 0.37 -7.85
CA GLU A 5 -4.06 1.30 -7.47
C GLU A 5 -3.31 1.78 -8.72
N GLU A 6 -2.99 3.07 -8.75
CA GLU A 6 -2.30 3.73 -9.86
C GLU A 6 -1.17 4.60 -9.31
N GLY A 7 -0.14 4.83 -10.12
CA GLY A 7 0.97 5.68 -9.74
C GLY A 7 2.19 5.48 -10.62
N GLU A 8 3.35 5.79 -10.08
CA GLU A 8 4.57 6.00 -10.86
C GLU A 8 5.75 5.23 -10.32
N VAL A 9 6.69 4.93 -11.23
CA VAL A 9 8.00 4.38 -10.90
C VAL A 9 9.03 5.49 -10.99
N ASN A 10 9.75 5.71 -9.89
CA ASN A 10 10.84 6.66 -9.77
C ASN A 10 12.12 5.90 -9.41
N GLY A 11 12.90 5.53 -10.43
CA GLY A 11 14.10 4.72 -10.26
C GLY A 11 13.78 3.33 -9.74
N GLN A 12 14.14 3.06 -8.49
CA GLN A 12 13.91 1.77 -7.81
C GLN A 12 12.74 1.81 -6.82
N GLU A 13 11.90 2.84 -6.93
CA GLU A 13 10.76 3.07 -6.07
C GLU A 13 9.47 3.11 -6.88
N LEU A 14 8.47 2.34 -6.46
CA LEU A 14 7.10 2.37 -6.98
C LEU A 14 6.21 3.01 -5.92
N CYS A 15 5.56 4.11 -6.27
CA CYS A 15 4.61 4.83 -5.42
C CYS A 15 3.23 4.78 -6.07
N ILE A 16 2.28 4.12 -5.41
CA ILE A 16 0.91 3.94 -5.90
C ILE A 16 -0.10 4.34 -4.83
N ALA A 17 -1.23 4.86 -5.30
CA ALA A 17 -2.36 5.25 -4.48
C ALA A 17 -3.63 4.60 -5.04
N SER A 18 -4.59 4.32 -4.16
CA SER A 18 -5.88 3.79 -4.54
C SER A 18 -6.63 4.77 -5.45
N HIS A 19 -6.90 4.34 -6.68
CA HIS A 19 -7.81 5.00 -7.59
C HIS A 19 -9.26 4.64 -7.24
N SER A 20 -9.53 3.36 -6.95
CA SER A 20 -10.83 2.90 -6.49
C SER A 20 -10.72 1.80 -5.44
N ILE A 21 -11.67 1.80 -4.50
CA ILE A 21 -11.77 0.81 -3.42
C ILE A 21 -13.21 0.32 -3.37
N ALA A 22 -13.40 -0.98 -3.57
CA ALA A 22 -14.69 -1.64 -3.47
C ALA A 22 -14.74 -2.55 -2.23
N ARG A 23 -15.91 -2.57 -1.59
CA ARG A 23 -16.19 -3.40 -0.42
C ARG A 23 -17.53 -4.12 -0.59
N ILE A 24 -17.64 -5.29 0.02
CA ILE A 24 -18.93 -5.98 0.17
C ILE A 24 -19.84 -5.16 1.09
N SER A 25 -21.15 -5.20 0.88
CA SER A 25 -22.12 -4.35 1.59
C SER A 25 -22.15 -4.53 3.11
N PHE A 26 -21.70 -5.68 3.60
CA PHE A 26 -21.65 -6.02 5.03
C PHE A 26 -20.22 -6.01 5.61
N ALA A 27 -19.28 -5.32 4.95
CA ALA A 27 -17.96 -5.08 5.53
C ALA A 27 -18.09 -4.39 6.90
N LYS A 28 -17.22 -4.73 7.86
CA LYS A 28 -17.20 -4.04 9.16
C LYS A 28 -16.63 -2.63 9.04
N GLU A 29 -17.10 -1.74 9.90
CA GLU A 29 -16.49 -0.42 10.14
C GLU A 29 -15.25 -0.53 11.05
N PRO A 30 -14.31 0.44 10.99
CA PRO A 30 -14.29 1.58 10.09
C PRO A 30 -13.91 1.16 8.65
N HIS A 31 -14.44 1.90 7.70
CA HIS A 31 -14.30 1.59 6.29
C HIS A 31 -13.04 2.24 5.73
N VAL A 32 -12.19 1.45 5.06
CA VAL A 32 -11.03 1.99 4.33
C VAL A 32 -11.51 2.89 3.20
N GLU A 33 -10.98 4.11 3.13
CA GLU A 33 -11.33 5.09 2.10
C GLU A 33 -10.20 5.35 1.12
N GLN A 34 -8.95 5.25 1.59
CA GLN A 34 -7.77 5.43 0.76
C GLN A 34 -6.64 4.51 1.23
N ILE A 35 -5.85 4.03 0.27
CA ILE A 35 -4.64 3.25 0.51
C ILE A 35 -3.52 3.86 -0.33
N THR A 36 -2.33 3.98 0.24
CA THR A 36 -1.11 4.23 -0.53
C THR A 36 -0.09 3.15 -0.23
N ARG A 37 0.65 2.73 -1.26
CA ARG A 37 1.73 1.77 -1.14
C ARG A 37 2.98 2.33 -1.75
N LYS A 38 4.07 2.11 -1.06
CA LYS A 38 5.41 2.44 -1.52
C LYS A 38 6.26 1.20 -1.46
N PHE A 39 6.75 0.78 -2.61
CA PHE A 39 7.72 -0.29 -2.74
C PHE A 39 9.07 0.30 -3.11
N ARG A 40 10.14 -0.16 -2.48
CA ARG A 40 11.50 0.32 -2.75
C ARG A 40 12.48 -0.82 -2.70
N LEU A 41 13.31 -0.98 -3.74
CA LEU A 41 14.53 -1.76 -3.61
C LEU A 41 15.56 -0.91 -2.85
N ASN A 42 15.93 -1.35 -1.65
CA ASN A 42 16.88 -0.61 -0.83
C ASN A 42 18.33 -0.92 -1.23
N SER A 43 19.28 -0.19 -0.64
CA SER A 43 20.72 -0.34 -0.93
C SER A 43 21.30 -1.71 -0.59
N GLU A 44 20.61 -2.51 0.23
CA GLU A 44 20.98 -3.89 0.56
C GLU A 44 20.40 -4.91 -0.44
N GLY A 45 19.71 -4.46 -1.49
CA GLY A 45 19.04 -5.32 -2.46
C GLY A 45 17.80 -6.02 -1.91
N LYS A 46 17.19 -5.48 -0.85
CA LYS A 46 15.93 -5.99 -0.27
C LYS A 46 14.75 -5.11 -0.69
N LEU A 47 13.58 -5.73 -0.85
CA LEU A 47 12.36 -5.01 -1.19
C LEU A 47 11.67 -4.54 0.08
N GLU A 48 11.58 -3.24 0.28
CA GLU A 48 10.79 -2.63 1.34
C GLU A 48 9.39 -2.28 0.82
N GLN A 49 8.39 -2.52 1.65
CA GLN A 49 7.01 -2.10 1.40
C GLN A 49 6.51 -1.32 2.61
N THR A 50 5.94 -0.15 2.35
CA THR A 50 5.13 0.59 3.31
C THR A 50 3.71 0.69 2.78
N VAL A 51 2.72 0.40 3.63
CA VAL A 51 1.30 0.62 3.34
C VAL A 51 0.78 1.65 4.32
N SER A 52 0.23 2.74 3.79
CA SER A 52 -0.52 3.71 4.57
C SER A 52 -2.00 3.62 4.20
N MET A 53 -2.86 3.85 5.19
CA MET A 53 -4.30 3.71 5.03
C MET A 53 -5.04 4.83 5.76
N ALA A 54 -6.09 5.34 5.13
CA ALA A 54 -7.09 6.19 5.75
C ALA A 54 -8.42 5.43 5.85
N THR A 55 -9.16 5.65 6.93
CA THR A 55 -10.50 5.11 7.14
C THR A 55 -11.51 6.24 7.38
N THR A 56 -12.79 5.91 7.40
CA THR A 56 -13.88 6.84 7.74
C THR A 56 -13.69 7.58 9.06
N THR A 57 -12.88 7.05 9.98
CA THR A 57 -12.66 7.64 11.31
C THR A 57 -11.20 8.02 11.59
N GLN A 58 -10.26 7.71 10.69
CA GLN A 58 -8.83 7.93 10.93
C GLN A 58 -8.15 8.45 9.65
N PRO A 59 -7.37 9.55 9.73
CA PRO A 59 -6.64 10.06 8.57
C PRO A 59 -5.56 9.07 8.11
N MET A 60 -5.00 9.34 6.93
CA MET A 60 -3.93 8.53 6.34
C MET A 60 -2.75 8.39 7.32
N THR A 61 -2.52 7.15 7.76
CA THR A 61 -1.43 6.81 8.67
C THR A 61 -0.73 5.56 8.19
N GLN A 62 0.55 5.40 8.54
CA GLN A 62 1.27 4.17 8.23
C GLN A 62 0.63 2.99 8.96
N HIS A 63 0.15 2.02 8.19
CA HIS A 63 -0.50 0.84 8.71
C HIS A 63 0.46 -0.35 8.81
N LEU A 64 1.25 -0.60 7.75
CA LEU A 64 2.18 -1.72 7.66
C LEU A 64 3.53 -1.27 7.13
N HIS A 65 4.58 -1.96 7.57
CA HIS A 65 5.93 -1.86 7.01
C HIS A 65 6.60 -3.24 7.04
N VAL A 66 7.14 -3.67 5.90
CA VAL A 66 7.78 -4.99 5.74
C VAL A 66 9.02 -4.88 4.85
N THR A 67 10.04 -5.70 5.12
CA THR A 67 11.22 -5.86 4.27
C THR A 67 11.36 -7.32 3.83
N TYR A 68 11.36 -7.55 2.52
CA TYR A 68 11.47 -8.86 1.90
C TYR A 68 12.89 -9.11 1.38
N LYS A 69 13.34 -10.36 1.53
CA LYS A 69 14.57 -10.85 0.91
C LYS A 69 14.22 -11.69 -0.31
N LYS A 70 14.87 -11.42 -1.44
CA LYS A 70 14.78 -12.26 -2.65
C LYS A 70 15.38 -13.65 -2.36
N VAL A 71 14.60 -14.72 -2.57
CA VAL A 71 15.03 -16.11 -2.29
C VAL A 71 15.36 -16.92 -3.55
N THR A 72 14.97 -16.43 -4.73
CA THR A 72 15.26 -17.05 -6.03
C THR A 72 15.77 -15.97 -7.00
N PRO A 73 16.76 -16.25 -7.86
CA PRO A 73 17.24 -15.33 -8.90
C PRO A 73 16.16 -14.90 -9.89
#